data_AF-A0A7S0AGJ4-F1
#
_entry.id   AF-A0A7S0AGJ4-F1
#
_cell.length_a   1.000
_cell.length_b   1.000
_cell.length_c   1.000
_cell.angle_alpha   90.00
_cell.angle_beta   90.00
_cell.angle_gamma   90.00
#
_symmetry.space_group_name_H-M   'P 1'
#
loop_
_entity.id
_entity.type
_entity.pdbx_description
1 polymer ?
#
loop_
_entity_poly.entity_id
_entity_poly.type
_entity_poly.pdbx_seq_one_letter_code
_entity_poly.pdbx_strand_id
1 'polypeptide(L)'
;EYQAGYSSYYGENGDCQEPKSPVATIDGYAVCPTNDYKCLMNAVAKVGPVGVAVAASTWAFYEGGVFSSDLSKGGTETDLNHAVVLVGYGVDEHTEDPYWLVRNSWRPTWGEGGYIRLKRVDPSTLDDPDDDCGVDETPMDGMACDTDEDGNKIEPKPVKICGTSGVLFDAVMPVGGQRTN
;
A
#
# COMPACT_ATOMS: atom_id res chain seq x y z
N GLU A 1 1.50 -9.68 -13.34
CA GLU A 1 1.10 -10.91 -12.63
C GLU A 1 1.73 -12.21 -13.14
N TYR A 2 2.56 -12.21 -14.19
CA TYR A 2 3.05 -13.46 -14.81
C TYR A 2 4.43 -13.96 -14.36
N GLN A 3 5.00 -13.49 -13.25
CA GLN A 3 6.43 -13.78 -12.96
C GLN A 3 6.82 -14.19 -11.52
N ALA A 4 5.89 -14.44 -10.61
CA ALA A 4 6.21 -15.10 -9.34
C ALA A 4 5.03 -15.93 -8.84
N GLY A 5 5.31 -17.02 -8.12
CA GLY A 5 4.40 -18.14 -7.86
C GLY A 5 3.21 -17.82 -6.97
N TYR A 6 2.20 -17.16 -7.51
CA TYR A 6 0.87 -17.13 -6.94
C TYR A 6 0.04 -18.28 -7.53
N SER A 7 -0.27 -19.30 -6.73
CA SER A 7 -1.09 -20.45 -7.15
C SER A 7 -2.60 -20.23 -7.00
N SER A 8 -3.04 -19.07 -6.48
CA SER A 8 -4.45 -18.71 -6.42
C SER A 8 -4.88 -18.06 -7.74
N TYR A 9 -5.21 -18.90 -8.73
CA TYR A 9 -5.77 -18.41 -10.01
C TYR A 9 -7.27 -18.15 -9.92
N TYR A 10 -7.97 -18.80 -8.98
CA TYR A 10 -9.42 -18.74 -8.82
C TYR A 10 -9.91 -17.92 -7.62
N GLY A 11 -8.99 -17.32 -6.84
CA GLY A 11 -9.37 -16.58 -5.64
C GLY A 11 -9.88 -17.46 -4.49
N GLU A 12 -9.51 -18.74 -4.51
CA GLU A 12 -9.85 -19.72 -3.47
C GLU A 12 -8.58 -20.15 -2.73
N ASN A 13 -8.70 -20.36 -1.41
CA ASN A 13 -7.65 -20.94 -0.62
C ASN A 13 -7.41 -22.38 -1.09
N GLY A 14 -6.18 -22.68 -1.51
CA GLY A 14 -5.76 -24.04 -1.85
C GLY A 14 -5.08 -24.74 -0.67
N ASP A 15 -4.99 -26.07 -0.74
CA ASP A 15 -4.19 -26.84 0.20
C ASP A 15 -2.70 -26.49 0.06
N CYS A 16 -2.03 -26.23 1.18
CA CYS A 16 -0.58 -26.04 1.20
C CYS A 16 0.10 -27.32 0.70
N GLN A 17 0.62 -27.26 -0.52
CA GLN A 17 1.44 -28.33 -1.08
C GLN A 17 2.87 -28.12 -0.59
N GLU A 18 3.53 -29.20 -0.14
CA GLU A 18 4.95 -29.17 0.20
C GLU A 18 5.74 -28.49 -0.94
N PRO A 19 6.34 -27.31 -0.69
CA PRO A 19 6.92 -26.52 -1.75
C PRO A 19 8.13 -27.27 -2.32
N LYS A 20 8.30 -27.18 -3.65
CA LYS A 20 9.62 -27.41 -4.25
C LYS A 20 10.62 -26.46 -3.60
N SER A 21 11.91 -26.81 -3.61
CA SER A 21 13.00 -25.99 -3.06
C SER A 21 12.75 -24.50 -3.33
N PRO A 22 12.93 -23.61 -2.32
CA PRO A 22 12.60 -22.20 -2.46
C PRO A 22 13.32 -21.64 -3.69
N VAL A 23 12.70 -20.70 -4.41
CA VAL A 23 13.31 -19.96 -5.55
C VAL A 23 13.93 -18.63 -5.11
N ALA A 24 13.55 -18.16 -3.92
CA ALA A 24 14.09 -16.99 -3.25
C ALA A 24 13.88 -17.11 -1.73
N THR A 25 14.72 -16.42 -0.97
CA THR A 25 14.62 -16.28 0.48
C THR A 25 14.70 -14.80 0.86
N ILE A 26 14.15 -14.45 2.02
CA ILE A 26 14.34 -13.15 2.67
C ILE A 26 14.86 -13.42 4.09
N ASP A 27 15.69 -12.51 4.60
CA ASP A 27 16.16 -12.57 5.98
C ASP A 27 15.13 -11.96 6.95
N GLY A 28 14.25 -11.10 6.42
CA GLY A 28 13.17 -10.47 7.17
C GLY A 28 12.51 -9.35 6.39
N TYR A 29 11.93 -8.41 7.12
CA TYR A 29 11.32 -7.20 6.57
C TYR A 29 11.66 -5.99 7.45
N ALA A 30 11.60 -4.81 6.85
CA ALA A 30 11.69 -3.53 7.53
C ALA A 30 10.39 -2.76 7.26
N VAL A 31 10.02 -1.90 8.22
CA VAL A 31 8.81 -1.08 8.15
C VAL A 31 9.22 0.38 8.33
N CYS A 32 8.65 1.27 7.52
CA CYS A 32 8.78 2.70 7.77
C CYS A 32 7.98 3.12 9.01
N PRO A 33 8.41 4.16 9.76
CA PRO A 33 7.53 4.74 10.75
C PRO A 33 6.20 5.16 10.12
N THR A 34 5.10 4.93 10.84
CA THR A 34 3.75 5.27 10.38
C THR A 34 3.66 6.74 9.96
N ASN A 35 3.05 6.98 8.80
CA ASN A 35 2.87 8.30 8.18
C ASN A 35 4.19 9.02 7.82
N ASP A 36 5.31 8.30 7.68
CA ASP A 36 6.60 8.91 7.34
C ASP A 36 6.82 8.99 5.81
N TYR A 37 6.48 10.16 5.28
CA TYR A 37 6.68 10.52 3.87
C TYR A 37 8.13 10.34 3.39
N LYS A 38 9.12 10.76 4.20
CA LYS A 38 10.53 10.74 3.79
C LYS A 38 11.07 9.31 3.80
N CYS A 39 10.65 8.50 4.76
CA CYS A 39 10.98 7.09 4.78
C CYS A 39 10.43 6.39 3.53
N LEU A 40 9.15 6.57 3.20
CA LEU A 40 8.52 5.94 2.04
C LEU A 40 9.20 6.35 0.72
N MET A 41 9.47 7.65 0.55
CA MET A 41 10.23 8.17 -0.60
C MET A 41 11.61 7.50 -0.74
N ASN A 42 12.37 7.44 0.35
CA ASN A 42 13.70 6.83 0.34
C ASN A 42 13.62 5.32 0.10
N ALA A 43 12.64 4.65 0.69
CA ALA A 43 12.40 3.23 0.58
C ALA A 43 12.22 2.83 -0.89
N VAL A 44 11.27 3.46 -1.57
CA VAL A 44 10.99 3.13 -2.97
C VAL A 44 12.14 3.50 -3.92
N ALA A 45 12.86 4.58 -3.64
CA ALA A 45 13.96 5.04 -4.48
C ALA A 45 15.26 4.22 -4.31
N LYS A 46 15.55 3.75 -3.09
CA LYS A 46 16.87 3.17 -2.74
C LYS A 46 16.84 1.67 -2.49
N VAL A 47 15.69 1.12 -2.10
CA VAL A 47 15.55 -0.30 -1.77
C VAL A 47 14.80 -1.02 -2.88
N GLY A 48 13.70 -0.44 -3.37
CA GLY A 48 12.90 -0.98 -4.46
C GLY A 48 11.41 -1.00 -4.11
N PRO A 49 10.60 -1.85 -4.74
CA PRO A 49 9.15 -1.89 -4.50
C PRO A 49 8.80 -2.09 -3.02
N VAL A 50 7.82 -1.31 -2.54
CA VAL A 50 7.37 -1.27 -1.14
C VAL A 50 5.93 -1.75 -1.08
N GLY A 51 5.61 -2.70 -0.20
CA GLY A 51 4.23 -3.06 0.11
C GLY A 51 3.58 -1.95 0.93
N VAL A 52 2.38 -1.51 0.53
CA VAL A 52 1.64 -0.44 1.24
C VAL A 52 0.18 -0.82 1.40
N ALA A 53 -0.41 -0.37 2.50
CA ALA A 53 -1.84 -0.43 2.72
C ALA A 53 -2.54 0.84 2.23
N VAL A 54 -3.72 0.69 1.64
CA VAL A 54 -4.50 1.80 1.08
C VAL A 54 -6.01 1.62 1.28
N ALA A 55 -6.72 2.75 1.34
CA ALA A 55 -8.17 2.81 1.20
C ALA A 55 -8.55 2.82 -0.29
N ALA A 56 -9.04 1.67 -0.79
CA ALA A 56 -9.25 1.45 -2.22
C ALA A 56 -10.74 1.34 -2.62
N SER A 57 -11.68 1.57 -1.71
CA SER A 57 -13.12 1.44 -2.00
C SER A 57 -13.60 2.36 -3.13
N THR A 58 -12.92 3.49 -3.34
CA THR A 58 -13.24 4.49 -4.38
C THR A 58 -12.53 4.26 -5.71
N TRP A 59 -11.72 3.20 -5.82
CA TRP A 59 -10.86 2.95 -6.98
C TRP A 59 -11.53 2.18 -8.13
N ALA A 60 -12.75 1.67 -7.93
CA ALA A 60 -13.41 0.74 -8.86
C ALA A 60 -13.48 1.23 -10.31
N PHE A 61 -13.66 2.54 -10.51
CA PHE A 61 -13.82 3.17 -11.83
C PHE A 61 -12.59 3.99 -12.27
N TYR A 62 -11.45 3.82 -11.61
CA TYR A 62 -10.23 4.48 -12.05
C TYR A 62 -9.76 3.94 -13.40
N GLU A 63 -9.64 4.84 -14.39
CA GLU A 63 -9.14 4.54 -15.73
C GLU A 63 -7.80 5.21 -16.04
N GLY A 64 -7.46 6.30 -15.34
CA GLY A 64 -6.19 7.01 -15.53
C GLY A 64 -6.15 8.39 -14.87
N GLY A 65 -4.97 9.01 -14.92
CA GLY A 65 -4.70 10.31 -14.31
C GLY A 65 -4.14 10.22 -12.89
N VAL A 66 -3.82 11.36 -12.29
CA VAL A 66 -3.39 11.43 -10.89
C VAL A 66 -4.63 11.44 -9.99
N PHE A 67 -4.91 10.29 -9.39
CA PHE A 67 -6.02 10.09 -8.45
C PHE A 67 -5.76 10.83 -7.14
N SER A 68 -6.80 11.45 -6.58
CA SER A 68 -6.77 12.10 -5.27
C SER A 68 -7.97 11.64 -4.45
N SER A 69 -7.77 11.49 -3.15
CA SER A 69 -8.82 11.26 -2.15
C SER A 69 -8.91 12.47 -1.21
N ASP A 70 -10.01 12.59 -0.49
CA ASP A 70 -10.19 13.60 0.56
C ASP A 70 -10.39 12.89 1.90
N LEU A 71 -9.29 12.74 2.65
CA LEU A 71 -9.29 11.98 3.91
C LEU A 71 -10.12 12.66 5.01
N SER A 72 -10.41 13.96 4.88
CA SER A 72 -11.25 14.68 5.85
C SER A 72 -12.70 14.18 5.86
N LYS A 73 -13.13 13.50 4.78
CA LYS A 73 -14.46 12.89 4.68
C LYS A 73 -14.63 11.65 5.55
N GLY A 74 -13.54 11.02 5.97
CA GLY A 74 -13.58 9.74 6.68
C GLY A 74 -14.25 8.62 5.86
N GLY A 75 -14.69 7.58 6.57
CA GLY A 75 -15.43 6.45 5.97
C GLY A 75 -14.61 5.75 4.89
N THR A 76 -15.18 5.55 3.71
CA THR A 76 -14.52 4.80 2.62
C THR A 76 -13.24 5.45 2.07
N GLU A 77 -13.01 6.74 2.35
CA GLU A 77 -11.77 7.42 1.96
C GLU A 77 -10.61 7.11 2.92
N THR A 78 -10.93 6.70 4.15
CA THR A 78 -9.95 6.42 5.22
C THR A 78 -9.91 4.95 5.65
N ASP A 79 -10.89 4.14 5.27
CA ASP A 79 -10.95 2.72 5.59
C ASP A 79 -9.86 1.94 4.83
N LEU A 80 -8.76 1.60 5.51
CA LEU A 80 -7.68 0.84 4.92
C LEU A 80 -8.10 -0.62 4.75
N ASN A 81 -8.27 -1.06 3.50
CA ASN A 81 -8.85 -2.35 3.18
C ASN A 81 -8.14 -3.10 2.03
N HIS A 82 -7.04 -2.56 1.51
CA HIS A 82 -6.36 -3.15 0.37
C HIS A 82 -4.84 -3.04 0.46
N ALA A 83 -4.14 -4.08 0.04
CA ALA A 83 -2.68 -4.16 0.01
C ALA A 83 -2.19 -4.10 -1.44
N VAL A 84 -1.26 -3.19 -1.72
CA VAL A 84 -0.72 -2.91 -3.06
C VAL A 84 0.79 -2.70 -3.00
N VAL A 85 1.42 -2.54 -4.17
CA VAL A 85 2.88 -2.34 -4.25
C VAL A 85 3.18 -0.96 -4.81
N LEU A 86 3.80 -0.10 -4.00
CA LEU A 86 4.40 1.14 -4.46
C LEU A 86 5.70 0.84 -5.22
N VAL A 87 5.77 1.23 -6.48
CA VAL A 87 6.91 0.91 -7.37
C VAL A 87 7.71 2.13 -7.80
N GLY A 88 7.23 3.34 -7.51
CA GLY A 88 7.96 4.57 -7.80
C GLY A 88 7.17 5.82 -7.47
N TYR A 89 7.68 6.96 -7.94
CA TYR A 89 7.02 8.26 -7.90
C TYR A 89 7.51 9.11 -9.07
N GLY A 90 6.75 10.14 -9.39
CA GLY A 90 7.08 11.06 -10.48
C GLY A 90 6.33 12.37 -10.39
N VAL A 91 6.28 13.05 -11.53
CA VAL A 91 5.48 14.26 -11.78
C VAL A 91 4.78 14.04 -13.12
N ASP A 92 3.47 14.28 -13.18
CA ASP A 92 2.71 14.21 -14.43
C ASP A 92 3.17 15.31 -15.37
N GLU A 93 3.49 14.98 -16.62
CA GLU A 93 4.06 15.93 -17.58
C GLU A 93 3.05 16.99 -18.08
N HIS A 94 1.75 16.77 -17.89
CA HIS A 94 0.69 17.65 -18.36
C HIS A 94 0.11 18.51 -17.25
N THR A 95 -0.09 17.96 -16.06
CA THR A 95 -0.67 18.67 -14.92
C THR A 95 0.39 19.19 -13.94
N GLU A 96 1.64 18.76 -14.09
CA GLU A 96 2.74 19.01 -13.15
C GLU A 96 2.47 18.45 -11.74
N ASP A 97 1.49 17.55 -11.60
CA ASP A 97 1.13 16.96 -10.33
C ASP A 97 2.13 15.89 -9.90
N PRO A 98 2.72 16.00 -8.71
CA PRO A 98 3.53 14.93 -8.16
C PRO A 98 2.65 13.71 -7.85
N TYR A 99 3.15 12.51 -8.15
CA TYR A 99 2.43 11.27 -7.89
C TYR A 99 3.31 10.17 -7.31
N TRP A 100 2.66 9.25 -6.61
CA TRP A 100 3.12 7.89 -6.30
C TRP A 100 2.65 6.95 -7.40
N LEU A 101 3.52 6.04 -7.87
CA LEU A 101 3.16 5.01 -8.85
C LEU A 101 2.93 3.68 -8.13
N VAL A 102 1.69 3.21 -8.16
CA VAL A 102 1.25 2.02 -7.42
C VAL A 102 0.80 0.95 -8.39
N ARG A 103 1.32 -0.27 -8.20
CA ARG A 103 0.89 -1.47 -8.90
C ARG A 103 -0.24 -2.15 -8.14
N ASN A 104 -1.36 -2.37 -8.82
CA ASN A 104 -2.51 -3.08 -8.29
C ASN A 104 -2.54 -4.55 -8.79
N SER A 105 -3.50 -5.32 -8.29
CA SER A 105 -3.75 -6.74 -8.62
C SER A 105 -5.15 -6.97 -9.21
N TRP A 106 -5.73 -5.96 -9.88
CA TRP A 106 -7.08 -6.01 -10.46
C TRP A 106 -7.05 -6.16 -11.98
N ARG A 107 -6.18 -7.07 -12.47
CA ARG A 107 -5.89 -7.29 -13.90
C ARG A 107 -5.27 -6.08 -14.60
N PRO A 108 -4.61 -6.28 -15.76
CA PRO A 108 -4.05 -5.16 -16.53
C PRO A 108 -5.08 -4.24 -17.19
N THR A 109 -6.35 -4.66 -17.29
CA THR A 109 -7.42 -3.87 -17.91
C THR A 109 -7.97 -2.77 -17.00
N TRP A 110 -7.65 -2.82 -15.70
CA TRP A 110 -8.03 -1.79 -14.74
C TRP A 110 -6.93 -0.71 -14.68
N GLY A 111 -7.33 0.56 -14.56
CA GLY A 111 -6.41 1.68 -14.48
C GLY A 111 -5.42 1.77 -15.64
N GLU A 112 -4.21 2.23 -15.34
CA GLU A 112 -3.16 2.47 -16.31
C GLU A 112 -2.34 1.18 -16.53
N GLY A 113 -2.96 0.18 -17.16
CA GLY A 113 -2.30 -1.11 -17.39
C GLY A 113 -2.14 -1.95 -16.12
N GLY A 114 -3.05 -1.80 -15.15
CA GLY A 114 -2.99 -2.41 -13.82
C GLY A 114 -2.32 -1.54 -12.75
N TYR A 115 -2.04 -0.26 -13.07
CA TYR A 115 -1.42 0.70 -12.16
C TYR A 115 -2.36 1.87 -11.87
N ILE A 116 -2.06 2.58 -10.79
CA ILE A 116 -2.69 3.85 -10.42
C ILE A 116 -1.62 4.84 -10.00
N ARG A 117 -1.83 6.11 -10.35
CA ARG A 117 -1.04 7.23 -9.86
C ARG A 117 -1.80 7.92 -8.76
N LEU A 118 -1.31 7.85 -7.52
CA LEU A 118 -1.90 8.56 -6.38
C LEU A 118 -1.22 9.93 -6.25
N LYS A 119 -1.98 10.98 -5.98
CA LYS A 119 -1.45 12.31 -5.69
C LYS A 119 -0.43 12.20 -4.55
N ARG A 120 0.74 12.78 -4.77
CA ARG A 120 1.81 12.83 -3.78
C ARG A 120 1.93 14.25 -3.28
N VAL A 121 1.69 14.43 -1.99
CA VAL A 121 1.83 15.71 -1.30
C VAL A 121 3.03 15.59 -0.36
N ASP A 122 3.91 16.60 -0.36
CA ASP A 122 4.97 16.71 0.64
C ASP A 122 4.37 17.45 1.85
N PRO A 123 4.27 16.82 3.03
CA PRO A 123 3.65 17.46 4.19
C PRO A 123 4.34 18.76 4.62
N SER A 124 5.61 18.97 4.25
CA SER A 124 6.34 20.21 4.54
C SER A 124 5.92 21.40 3.66
N THR A 125 5.09 21.15 2.65
CA THR A 125 4.53 22.18 1.75
C THR A 125 3.12 22.60 2.12
N LEU A 126 2.51 21.96 3.12
CA LEU A 126 1.17 22.28 3.62
C LEU A 126 1.23 23.35 4.72
N ASP A 127 0.14 24.11 4.87
CA ASP A 127 -0.03 25.03 5.99
C ASP A 127 -0.16 24.26 7.31
N ASP A 128 -0.90 23.15 7.30
CA ASP A 128 -0.93 22.14 8.35
C ASP A 128 -0.55 20.76 7.76
N PRO A 129 0.51 20.08 8.27
CA PRO A 129 0.87 18.74 7.80
C PRO A 129 -0.25 17.70 7.98
N ASP A 130 -1.26 17.98 8.81
CA ASP A 130 -2.41 17.11 9.04
C ASP A 130 -3.55 17.32 8.02
N ASP A 131 -3.45 18.32 7.14
CA ASP A 131 -4.45 18.55 6.07
C ASP A 131 -4.52 17.39 5.06
N ASP A 132 -3.46 16.59 4.95
CA ASP A 132 -3.41 15.38 4.12
C ASP A 132 -3.57 14.10 4.96
N CYS A 133 -4.25 14.19 6.09
CA CYS A 133 -4.50 13.08 7.00
C CYS A 133 -6.00 12.91 7.33
N GLY A 134 -6.34 11.71 7.79
CA GLY A 134 -7.67 11.35 8.29
C GLY A 134 -7.59 10.28 9.37
N VAL A 135 -8.74 9.77 9.77
CA VAL A 135 -8.85 8.71 10.79
C VAL A 135 -9.54 7.51 10.18
N ASP A 136 -8.86 6.37 10.23
CA ASP A 136 -9.47 5.07 10.01
C ASP A 136 -10.12 4.62 11.31
N GLU A 137 -11.46 4.57 11.32
CA GLU A 137 -12.28 4.14 12.46
C GLU A 137 -12.48 2.62 12.50
N THR A 138 -12.14 1.92 11.41
CA THR A 138 -12.40 0.50 11.17
C THR A 138 -11.13 -0.27 10.79
N PRO A 139 -10.02 -0.16 11.55
CA PRO A 139 -8.75 -0.76 11.15
C PRO A 139 -8.80 -2.30 11.05
N MET A 140 -9.82 -2.96 11.58
CA MET A 140 -10.04 -4.42 11.40
C MET A 140 -10.34 -4.83 9.96
N ASP A 141 -10.78 -3.90 9.12
CA ASP A 141 -11.18 -4.21 7.76
C ASP A 141 -9.96 -4.46 6.86
N GLY A 142 -8.75 -4.07 7.29
CA GLY A 142 -7.51 -4.39 6.56
C GLY A 142 -6.20 -4.44 7.33
N MET A 143 -6.09 -3.85 8.52
CA MET A 143 -4.80 -3.62 9.19
C MET A 143 -4.63 -4.30 10.54
N ALA A 144 -5.70 -4.41 11.32
CA ALA A 144 -5.65 -4.91 12.69
C ALA A 144 -5.98 -6.41 12.76
N CYS A 145 -5.35 -7.08 13.72
CA CYS A 145 -5.67 -8.46 14.09
C CYS A 145 -6.66 -8.47 15.26
N ASP A 146 -7.50 -9.50 15.35
CA ASP A 146 -8.45 -9.69 16.44
C ASP A 146 -7.76 -10.11 17.76
N THR A 147 -6.53 -10.60 17.65
CA THR A 147 -5.71 -11.14 18.73
C THR A 147 -4.24 -10.74 18.58
N ASP A 148 -3.52 -10.61 19.69
CA ASP A 148 -2.06 -10.45 19.72
C ASP A 148 -1.35 -11.81 19.52
N GLU A 149 -0.01 -11.78 19.49
CA GLU A 149 0.82 -12.99 19.33
C GLU A 149 0.66 -14.02 20.46
N ASP A 150 0.14 -13.59 21.62
CA ASP A 150 -0.15 -14.44 22.77
C ASP A 150 -1.62 -14.93 22.78
N GLY A 151 -2.42 -14.54 21.79
CA GLY A 151 -3.84 -14.89 21.65
C GLY A 151 -4.79 -14.04 22.51
N ASN A 152 -4.32 -12.93 23.09
CA ASN A 152 -5.20 -12.00 23.81
C ASN A 152 -5.97 -11.15 22.81
N LYS A 153 -7.27 -10.95 23.07
CA LYS A 153 -8.11 -10.12 22.22
C LYS A 153 -7.62 -8.69 22.18
N ILE A 154 -7.42 -8.15 20.98
CA ILE A 154 -7.12 -6.74 20.76
C ILE A 154 -8.42 -6.01 20.47
N GLU A 155 -8.65 -4.89 21.16
CA GLU A 155 -9.64 -3.92 20.71
C GLU A 155 -8.96 -2.90 19.79
N PRO A 156 -9.31 -2.90 18.50
CA PRO A 156 -8.73 -1.99 17.52
C PRO A 156 -9.17 -0.57 17.87
N LYS A 157 -8.20 0.34 17.90
CA LYS A 157 -8.47 1.76 18.13
C LYS A 157 -8.40 2.50 16.81
N PRO A 158 -9.17 3.58 16.63
CA PRO A 158 -9.04 4.43 15.46
C PRO A 158 -7.59 4.89 15.26
N VAL A 159 -7.12 4.86 14.02
CA VAL A 159 -5.74 5.19 13.67
C VAL A 159 -5.68 6.36 12.71
N LYS A 160 -4.70 7.24 12.91
CA LYS A 160 -4.42 8.34 11.99
C LYS A 160 -3.68 7.79 10.77
N ILE A 161 -4.22 8.06 9.59
CA ILE A 161 -3.60 7.71 8.31
C ILE A 161 -3.32 9.00 7.53
N CYS A 162 -2.28 9.01 6.72
CA CYS A 162 -1.90 10.18 5.93
C CYS A 162 -1.50 9.80 4.49
N GLY A 163 -1.51 10.80 3.61
CA GLY A 163 -1.29 10.62 2.19
C GLY A 163 -2.56 10.18 1.47
N THR A 164 -2.66 10.47 0.17
CA THR A 164 -3.78 10.00 -0.66
C THR A 164 -4.03 8.49 -0.47
N SER A 165 -5.29 8.13 -0.20
CA SER A 165 -5.74 6.79 0.17
C SER A 165 -5.01 6.17 1.37
N GLY A 166 -4.44 6.98 2.27
CA GLY A 166 -3.70 6.51 3.44
C GLY A 166 -2.33 5.89 3.14
N VAL A 167 -1.78 6.10 1.95
CA VAL A 167 -0.58 5.40 1.43
C VAL A 167 0.68 5.54 2.31
N LEU A 168 0.74 6.53 3.21
CA LEU A 168 1.86 6.71 4.14
C LEU A 168 1.72 5.89 5.43
N PHE A 169 0.56 5.30 5.70
CA PHE A 169 0.26 4.70 6.98
C PHE A 169 1.13 3.48 7.31
N ASP A 170 1.12 2.49 6.42
CA ASP A 170 1.90 1.26 6.60
C ASP A 170 2.67 0.95 5.32
N ALA A 171 3.98 0.78 5.48
CA ALA A 171 4.93 0.62 4.40
C ALA A 171 6.02 -0.37 4.79
N VAL A 172 6.05 -1.51 4.08
CA VAL A 172 6.90 -2.66 4.37
C VAL A 172 7.76 -3.03 3.18
N MET A 173 9.02 -3.38 3.45
CA MET A 173 10.00 -3.78 2.44
C MET A 173 10.77 -5.04 2.88
N PRO A 174 11.05 -5.97 1.95
CA PRO A 174 11.84 -7.15 2.27
C PRO A 174 13.30 -6.78 2.52
N VAL A 175 13.95 -7.51 3.42
CA VAL A 175 15.37 -7.37 3.76
C VAL A 175 16.09 -8.68 3.43
N GLY A 176 17.30 -8.57 2.88
CA GLY A 176 18.13 -9.76 2.59
C GLY A 176 17.58 -10.66 1.48
N GLY A 177 16.81 -10.09 0.55
CA GLY A 177 16.26 -10.85 -0.58
C GLY A 177 17.34 -11.48 -1.43
N GLN A 178 17.35 -12.82 -1.55
CA GLN A 178 18.30 -13.58 -2.34
C GLN A 178 17.59 -14.61 -3.19
N ARG A 179 18.07 -14.79 -4.43
CA ARG A 179 17.65 -15.92 -5.27
C ARG A 179 18.41 -17.16 -4.80
N THR A 180 17.70 -18.27 -4.65
CA THR A 180 18.32 -19.56 -4.35
C THR A 180 18.95 -20.14 -5.62
N ASN A 181 20.07 -20.82 -5.46
CA ASN A 181 20.80 -21.47 -6.57
C ASN A 181 20.13 -22.76 -7.01
#